data_AF-A0A178UJW1-F1
#
_entry.id   AF-A0A178UJW1-F1
#
_cell.length_a   1.000
_cell.length_b   1.000
_cell.length_c   1.000
_cell.angle_alpha   90.00
_cell.angle_beta   90.00
_cell.angle_gamma   90.00
#
_symmetry.space_group_name_H-M   'P 1'
#
loop_
_entity.id
_entity.type
_entity.pdbx_description
1 polymer ?
#
loop_
_entity_poly.entity_id
_entity_poly.type
_entity_poly.pdbx_seq_one_letter_code
_entity_poly.pdbx_strand_id
1 'polypeptide(L)'
;MSLHQAVSLCMDHCDAAGLTGDDSWFKTVVLTGGSACLPGLSERLERELQDHLPSSISNGIRVIPPPYGVDTSWHGAKLISNLSIFPGPWCITRKQFRRKSRLMW
;
A
#
# COMPACT_ATOMS: atom_id res chain seq x y z
N MET A 1 -7.40 -15.87 10.27
CA MET A 1 -6.18 -15.53 9.51
C MET A 1 -5.47 -14.40 10.25
N SER A 2 -4.21 -14.61 10.61
CA SER A 2 -3.35 -13.56 11.21
C SER A 2 -2.86 -12.57 10.14
N LEU A 3 -2.25 -11.46 10.58
CA LEU A 3 -1.72 -10.43 9.66
C LEU A 3 -0.63 -10.99 8.73
N HIS A 4 0.38 -11.68 9.25
CA HIS A 4 1.46 -12.27 8.43
C HIS A 4 0.94 -13.31 7.43
N GLN A 5 -0.06 -14.13 7.81
CA GLN A 5 -0.68 -15.10 6.89
C GLN A 5 -1.37 -14.39 5.72
N ALA A 6 -2.08 -13.30 6.00
CA ALA A 6 -2.75 -12.52 4.96
C ALA A 6 -1.75 -11.88 4.00
N VAL A 7 -0.65 -11.33 4.52
CA VAL A 7 0.40 -10.70 3.70
C VAL A 7 1.18 -11.74 2.91
N SER A 8 1.54 -12.88 3.52
CA SER A 8 2.21 -13.99 2.84
C SER A 8 1.38 -14.53 1.67
N LEU A 9 0.08 -14.76 1.89
CA LEU A 9 -0.82 -15.22 0.83
C LEU A 9 -0.87 -14.22 -0.35
N CYS A 10 -0.84 -12.92 -0.04
CA CYS A 10 -0.76 -11.89 -1.07
C CYS A 10 0.55 -11.99 -1.85
N MET A 11 1.68 -12.16 -1.17
CA MET A 11 3.00 -12.31 -1.78
C MET A 11 3.08 -13.56 -2.66
N ASP A 12 2.52 -14.69 -2.23
CA ASP A 12 2.47 -15.93 -3.03
C ASP A 12 1.68 -15.71 -4.33
N HIS A 13 0.56 -14.98 -4.26
CA HIS A 13 -0.21 -14.64 -5.45
C HIS A 13 0.54 -13.66 -6.38
N CYS A 14 1.31 -12.72 -5.82
CA CYS A 14 2.15 -11.82 -6.59
C CYS A 14 3.29 -12.55 -7.30
N ASP A 15 3.97 -13.48 -6.61
CA ASP A 15 5.02 -14.33 -7.18
C ASP A 15 4.46 -15.18 -8.33
N ALA A 16 3.32 -15.84 -8.11
CA ALA A 16 2.65 -16.66 -9.12
C ALA A 16 2.16 -15.86 -10.35
N ALA A 17 1.88 -14.56 -10.19
CA ALA A 17 1.43 -13.72 -11.29
C ALA A 17 2.53 -13.40 -12.31
N GLY A 18 3.81 -13.51 -11.95
CA GLY A 18 4.95 -13.40 -12.88
C GLY A 18 4.97 -12.13 -13.73
N LEU A 19 4.53 -10.99 -13.17
CA LEU A 19 4.26 -9.76 -13.92
C LEU A 19 5.52 -9.02 -14.41
N THR A 20 6.66 -9.28 -13.76
CA THR A 20 7.93 -8.57 -13.99
C THR A 20 9.08 -9.56 -14.10
N GLY A 21 10.22 -9.11 -14.64
CA GLY A 21 11.43 -9.93 -14.73
C GLY A 21 12.13 -10.19 -13.39
N ASP A 22 11.75 -9.47 -12.34
CA ASP A 22 12.21 -9.64 -10.95
C ASP A 22 11.03 -9.70 -9.97
N ASP A 23 11.30 -10.08 -8.72
CA ASP A 23 10.31 -10.24 -7.64
C ASP A 23 10.26 -9.02 -6.69
N SER A 24 10.97 -7.94 -7.02
CA SER A 24 11.17 -6.80 -6.12
C SER A 24 9.90 -5.97 -5.89
N TRP A 25 8.95 -6.00 -6.84
CA TRP A 25 7.77 -5.12 -6.86
C TRP A 25 6.77 -5.36 -5.73
N PHE A 26 6.77 -6.53 -5.10
CA PHE A 26 5.87 -6.86 -3.98
C PHE A 26 6.59 -7.03 -2.63
N LYS A 27 7.92 -6.97 -2.60
CA LYS A 27 8.72 -7.22 -1.38
C LYS A 27 8.70 -6.09 -0.36
N THR A 28 8.23 -4.91 -0.74
CA THR A 28 8.09 -3.77 0.19
C THR A 28 6.66 -3.67 0.71
N VAL A 29 6.48 -3.91 2.01
CA VAL A 29 5.20 -3.74 2.71
C VAL A 29 5.20 -2.38 3.40
N VAL A 30 4.25 -1.51 3.07
CA VAL A 30 4.09 -0.20 3.73
C VAL A 30 2.90 -0.25 4.66
N LEU A 31 3.13 -0.07 5.96
CA LEU A 31 2.08 -0.04 6.97
C LEU A 31 1.44 1.36 7.07
N THR A 32 0.12 1.40 7.30
CA THR A 32 -0.65 2.62 7.51
C THR A 32 -1.79 2.40 8.50
N GLY A 33 -2.34 3.49 9.03
CA GLY A 33 -3.44 3.50 10.00
C GLY A 33 -2.99 3.49 11.46
N GLY A 34 -3.95 3.72 12.36
CA GLY A 34 -3.67 3.87 13.80
C GLY A 34 -2.99 2.65 14.42
N SER A 35 -3.53 1.46 14.19
CA SER A 35 -3.00 0.21 14.73
C SER A 35 -1.62 -0.16 14.19
N ALA A 36 -1.21 0.39 13.03
CA ALA A 36 0.12 0.19 12.48
C ALA A 36 1.22 0.92 13.28
N CYS A 37 0.85 1.86 14.17
CA CYS A 37 1.78 2.61 15.00
C CYS A 37 2.16 1.87 16.29
N LEU A 38 1.71 0.62 16.48
CA LEU A 38 2.11 -0.20 17.62
C LEU A 38 3.63 -0.42 17.59
N PRO A 39 4.36 -0.11 18.68
CA PRO A 39 5.81 -0.29 18.73
C PRO A 39 6.20 -1.75 18.45
N GLY A 40 7.19 -1.97 17.58
CA GLY A 40 7.68 -3.30 17.25
C GLY A 40 6.88 -4.06 16.18
N LEU A 41 5.76 -3.50 15.70
CA LEU A 41 4.89 -4.20 14.75
C LEU A 41 5.56 -4.41 13.38
N SER A 42 6.29 -3.42 12.87
CA SER A 42 7.02 -3.53 11.60
C SER A 42 8.06 -4.64 11.66
N GLU A 43 8.87 -4.65 12.72
CA GLU A 43 9.96 -5.62 12.90
C GLU A 43 9.40 -7.01 13.16
N ARG A 44 8.29 -7.11 13.92
CA ARG A 44 7.58 -8.37 14.14
C ARG A 44 7.06 -8.93 12.83
N LEU A 45 6.37 -8.12 12.03
CA LEU A 45 5.79 -8.57 10.76
C LEU A 45 6.88 -8.97 9.77
N GLU A 46 7.96 -8.19 9.65
CA GLU A 46 9.10 -8.50 8.78
C GLU A 46 9.70 -9.87 9.12
N ARG A 47 9.93 -10.12 10.42
CA ARG A 47 10.43 -11.41 10.89
C ARG A 47 9.46 -12.55 10.65
N GLU A 48 8.17 -12.35 10.91
CA GLU A 48 7.15 -13.38 10.64
C GLU A 48 7.07 -13.75 9.15
N LEU A 49 7.20 -12.76 8.26
CA LEU A 49 7.25 -13.01 6.82
C LEU A 49 8.52 -13.75 6.42
N GLN A 50 9.66 -13.38 7.02
CA GLN A 50 10.94 -14.06 6.79
C GLN A 50 10.89 -15.54 7.19
N ASP A 51 10.23 -15.85 8.30
CA ASP A 51 10.09 -17.20 8.83
C ASP A 51 9.01 -18.03 8.09
N HIS A 52 7.99 -17.36 7.53
CA HIS A 52 6.84 -18.05 6.91
C HIS A 52 7.00 -18.33 5.41
N LEU A 53 7.71 -17.46 4.67
CA LEU A 53 7.86 -17.56 3.22
C LEU A 53 9.13 -18.33 2.80
N PRO A 54 9.12 -18.96 1.60
CA PRO A 54 10.33 -19.53 1.00
C PRO A 54 11.44 -18.50 0.83
N SER A 55 12.70 -18.92 0.93
CA SER A 55 13.87 -18.02 0.84
C SER A 55 13.97 -17.25 -0.48
N SER A 56 13.43 -17.78 -1.58
CA SER A 56 13.32 -17.06 -2.86
C SER A 56 12.50 -15.77 -2.73
N ILE A 57 11.40 -15.83 -1.97
CA ILE A 57 10.46 -14.73 -1.77
C ILE A 57 10.89 -13.86 -0.59
N SER A 58 11.31 -14.47 0.52
CA SER A 58 11.57 -13.74 1.76
C SER A 58 12.83 -12.86 1.71
N ASN A 59 13.83 -13.27 0.92
CA ASN A 59 15.04 -12.47 0.75
C ASN A 59 14.72 -11.09 0.15
N GLY A 60 15.01 -10.05 0.93
CA GLY A 60 14.81 -8.65 0.53
C GLY A 60 13.45 -8.06 0.90
N ILE A 61 12.62 -8.79 1.65
CA ILE A 61 11.39 -8.21 2.24
C ILE A 61 11.77 -7.05 3.15
N ARG A 62 10.98 -5.97 3.07
CA ARG A 62 11.08 -4.82 3.96
C ARG A 62 9.70 -4.39 4.42
N VAL A 63 9.51 -4.20 5.72
CA VAL A 63 8.29 -3.64 6.29
C VAL A 63 8.55 -2.22 6.80
N ILE A 64 7.89 -1.25 6.18
CA ILE A 64 8.05 0.17 6.50
C ILE A 64 6.92 0.60 7.45
N PRO A 65 7.23 1.05 8.68
CA PRO A 65 6.22 1.58 9.59
C PRO A 65 5.65 2.91 9.07
N PRO A 66 4.50 3.39 9.58
CA PRO A 66 3.93 4.67 9.17
C PRO A 66 4.89 5.83 9.48
N PRO A 67 5.54 6.48 8.49
CA PRO A 67 6.60 7.48 8.73
C PRO A 67 6.11 8.76 9.43
N TYR A 68 4.81 9.07 9.31
CA TYR A 68 4.16 10.18 10.00
C TYR A 68 3.08 9.68 10.96
N GLY A 69 3.25 8.47 11.48
CA GLY A 69 2.29 7.85 12.40
C GLY A 69 0.89 7.74 11.77
N VAL A 70 -0.13 8.06 12.58
CA VAL A 70 -1.54 8.01 12.18
C VAL A 70 -1.87 8.95 11.01
N ASP A 71 -1.05 9.99 10.81
CA ASP A 71 -1.23 11.00 9.78
C ASP A 71 -0.49 10.68 8.47
N THR A 72 0.12 9.49 8.35
CA THR A 72 0.87 9.07 7.15
C THR A 72 0.04 9.23 5.87
N SER A 73 -1.21 8.76 5.87
CA SER A 73 -2.10 8.91 4.72
C SER A 73 -2.45 10.38 4.41
N TRP A 74 -2.60 11.22 5.43
CA TRP A 74 -2.88 12.65 5.24
C TRP A 74 -1.68 13.39 4.64
N HIS A 75 -0.46 13.07 5.08
CA HIS A 75 0.76 13.60 4.48
C HIS A 75 0.89 13.20 3.01
N GLY A 76 0.55 11.95 2.67
CA GLY A 76 0.48 11.50 1.28
C GLY A 76 -0.54 12.28 0.44
N ALA A 77 -1.74 12.53 0.99
CA ALA A 77 -2.76 13.32 0.32
C ALA A 77 -2.30 14.77 0.05
N LYS A 78 -1.66 15.41 1.03
CA LYS A 78 -1.06 16.75 0.89
C LYS A 78 0.03 16.79 -0.20
N LEU A 79 0.86 15.76 -0.29
CA LEU A 79 1.89 15.66 -1.33
C LEU A 79 1.25 15.55 -2.71
N ILE A 80 0.28 14.64 -2.85
CA ILE A 80 -0.45 14.42 -4.11
C ILE A 80 -1.20 15.68 -4.54
N SER A 81 -1.84 16.41 -3.61
CA SER A 81 -2.60 17.63 -3.94
C SER A 81 -1.74 18.77 -4.51
N ASN A 82 -0.43 18.73 -4.25
CA ASN A 82 0.52 19.72 -4.75
C ASN A 82 1.12 19.35 -6.12
N LEU A 83 0.81 18.17 -6.68
CA LEU A 83 1.24 17.81 -8.02
C LEU A 83 0.53 18.67 -9.07
N SER A 84 1.25 19.17 -10.06
CA SER A 84 0.69 19.98 -11.15
C SER A 84 -0.39 19.24 -11.96
N ILE A 85 -0.30 17.91 -12.03
CA ILE A 85 -1.28 17.05 -12.70
C ILE A 85 -2.55 16.80 -11.87
N PHE A 86 -2.55 17.13 -10.58
CA PHE A 86 -3.66 16.79 -9.68
C PHE A 86 -4.98 17.49 -10.06
N PRO A 87 -5.03 18.80 -10.40
CA PRO A 87 -6.30 19.46 -10.73
C PRO A 87 -6.95 18.98 -12.04
N GLY A 88 -6.19 18.39 -12.95
CA GLY A 88 -6.68 17.96 -14.25
C GLY A 88 -7.37 16.60 -14.18
N PRO A 89 -6.68 15.49 -14.52
CA PRO A 89 -7.30 14.17 -14.61
C PRO A 89 -7.88 13.62 -13.30
N TRP A 90 -7.46 14.12 -12.13
CA TRP A 90 -7.80 13.50 -10.84
C TRP A 90 -8.99 14.18 -10.15
N CYS A 91 -9.27 15.43 -10.51
CA CYS A 91 -10.32 16.24 -9.88
C CYS A 91 -11.57 16.36 -10.77
N ILE A 92 -12.74 16.31 -10.14
CA ILE A 92 -14.02 16.57 -10.81
C ILE A 92 -14.49 17.97 -10.45
N THR A 93 -14.69 18.83 -11.44
CA THR A 93 -15.26 20.17 -11.22
C THR A 93 -16.74 20.08 -10.86
N ARG A 94 -17.24 21.09 -10.14
CA ARG A 94 -18.68 21.22 -9.82
C ARG A 94 -19.57 21.14 -11.07
N LYS A 95 -19.13 21.70 -12.20
CA LYS A 95 -19.86 21.67 -13.49
C LYS A 95 -19.95 20.25 -14.05
N GLN A 96 -18.85 19.50 -14.04
CA GLN A 96 -18.81 18.11 -14.50
C GLN A 96 -19.69 17.20 -13.63
N PHE A 97 -19.62 17.36 -12.30
CA PHE A 97 -20.44 16.58 -11.36
C PHE A 97 -21.94 16.80 -11.62
N ARG A 98 -22.39 18.06 -11.69
CA ARG A 98 -23.79 18.42 -11.97
C ARG A 98 -24.30 17.94 -13.33
N ARG A 99 -23.44 17.86 -14.33
CA ARG A 99 -23.81 17.32 -15.66
C ARG A 99 -24.00 15.80 -15.60
N LYS A 100 -23.09 15.06 -14.95
CA LYS A 100 -23.20 13.60 -14.78
C LYS A 100 -24.44 13.23 -13.97
N SER A 101 -24.72 13.96 -12.88
CA SER A 101 -25.90 13.71 -12.05
C SER A 101 -27.23 13.97 -12.77
N ARG A 102 -27.24 14.69 -13.89
CA ARG A 102 -28.43 14.94 -14.72
C ARG A 102 -28.62 13.94 -15.85
N LEU A 103 -27.58 13.18 -16.21
CA LEU A 103 -27.59 12.17 -17.29
C LEU A 103 -27.86 10.75 -16.76
N MET A 104 -27.85 10.55 -15.44
CA MET A 104 -28.18 9.28 -14.79
C MET A 104 -29.65 9.19 -14.33
N TRP A 105 -30.49 10.16 -14.70
CA TRP A 105 -31.95 10.14 -14.53
C TRP A 105 -32.62 10.32 -15.88
#